data_AF-A0A1U9NPG4-F1
#
_entry.id   AF-A0A1U9NPG4-F1
#
_cell.length_a   1.000
_cell.length_b   1.000
_cell.length_c   1.000
_cell.angle_alpha   90.00
_cell.angle_beta   90.00
_cell.angle_gamma   90.00
#
_symmetry.space_group_name_H-M   'P 1'
#
loop_
_entity.id
_entity.type
_entity.pdbx_description
1 polymer ?
#
loop_
_entity_poly.entity_id
_entity_poly.type
_entity_poly.pdbx_seq_one_letter_code
_entity_poly.pdbx_strand_id
1 'polypeptide(L)'
;MIRLLRIATFICIILAVATMAWVGFNAFKYKPAEHAIMQEPGPVEIMKKIALDTGNKDTVSPLVKQAKAFKLRIDPPEPPKPDPEERTQNRQIAENPNPEPQPRPEPKRVNVTRANFKLVGTCRYIDQPQKSLALIDLPAEGQKWVRLGETVRHHVIAEIGDDMVVLDQNGRKSNLYAPEKNSVSLLKNPPADSTTTSTVTAKAANIEHKAVPNQTRPSTQANANRSRGRKPPVSARKAPVKRQTPQERKKMLDSNIADIQQVMKRSSNVDATPEQKKQEMQAWSSLLKLLEEDRKRVEKQTQQSDNDKEQPEPKQAESEDKDN
;
A
#
# COMPACT_ATOMS: atom_id res chain seq x y z
N MET A 1 -41.71 -34.05 45.54
CA MET A 1 -40.86 -33.09 44.80
C MET A 1 -39.81 -33.75 43.88
N ILE A 2 -39.19 -34.88 44.26
CA ILE A 2 -38.18 -35.59 43.44
C ILE A 2 -38.66 -36.01 42.03
N ARG A 3 -39.96 -36.29 41.84
CA ARG A 3 -40.51 -36.64 40.52
C ARG A 3 -40.53 -35.45 39.54
N LEU A 4 -40.69 -34.23 40.04
CA LEU A 4 -40.76 -33.01 39.23
C LEU A 4 -39.36 -32.62 38.72
N LEU A 5 -38.33 -32.82 39.55
CA LEU A 5 -36.94 -32.59 39.16
C LEU A 5 -36.49 -33.51 38.01
N ARG A 6 -36.91 -34.79 38.05
CA ARG A 6 -36.58 -35.77 36.99
C ARG A 6 -37.21 -35.38 35.64
N ILE A 7 -38.46 -34.92 35.64
CA ILE A 7 -39.15 -34.48 34.42
C ILE A 7 -38.44 -33.25 33.83
N ALA A 8 -38.05 -32.28 34.67
CA ALA A 8 -37.33 -31.09 34.23
C ALA A 8 -35.97 -31.42 33.58
N THR A 9 -35.21 -32.37 34.12
CA THR A 9 -33.94 -32.80 33.52
C THR A 9 -34.12 -33.45 32.15
N PHE A 10 -35.17 -34.25 31.93
CA PHE A 10 -35.44 -34.82 30.62
C PHE A 10 -35.81 -33.76 29.58
N ILE A 11 -36.56 -32.74 29.95
CA ILE A 11 -36.93 -31.63 29.05
C ILE A 11 -35.70 -30.83 28.62
N CYS A 12 -34.77 -30.55 29.53
CA CYS A 12 -33.53 -29.84 29.20
C CYS A 12 -32.66 -30.59 28.18
N ILE A 13 -32.55 -31.91 28.29
CA ILE A 13 -31.75 -32.72 27.37
C ILE A 13 -32.35 -32.68 25.95
N ILE A 14 -33.68 -32.77 25.83
CA ILE A 14 -34.37 -32.70 24.54
C ILE A 14 -34.16 -31.33 23.87
N LEU A 15 -34.25 -30.24 24.64
CA LEU A 15 -33.96 -28.89 24.15
C LEU A 15 -32.51 -28.71 23.68
N ALA A 16 -31.54 -29.28 24.40
CA ALA A 16 -30.13 -29.23 24.01
C ALA A 16 -29.86 -29.96 22.68
N VAL A 17 -30.49 -31.13 22.47
CA VAL A 17 -30.34 -31.88 21.21
C VAL A 17 -31.03 -31.15 20.05
N ALA A 18 -32.21 -30.58 20.28
CA ALA A 18 -32.94 -29.82 19.24
C ALA A 18 -32.16 -28.57 18.79
N THR A 19 -31.54 -27.85 19.72
CA THR A 19 -30.73 -26.66 19.40
C THR A 19 -29.46 -27.02 18.63
N MET A 20 -28.76 -28.10 19.00
CA MET A 20 -27.61 -28.62 18.23
C MET A 20 -28.01 -29.00 16.80
N ALA A 21 -29.14 -29.69 16.61
CA ALA A 21 -29.62 -30.07 15.28
C ALA A 21 -30.00 -28.84 14.44
N TRP A 22 -30.63 -27.82 15.05
CA TRP A 22 -30.97 -26.57 14.40
C TRP A 22 -29.73 -25.80 13.91
N VAL A 23 -28.68 -25.73 14.72
CA VAL A 23 -27.41 -25.06 14.35
C VAL A 23 -26.73 -25.82 13.21
N GLY A 24 -26.66 -27.15 13.28
CA GLY A 24 -26.09 -27.98 12.22
C GLY A 24 -26.82 -27.81 10.88
N PHE A 25 -28.15 -27.78 10.90
CA PHE A 25 -28.96 -27.62 9.70
C PHE A 25 -28.83 -26.21 9.07
N ASN A 26 -28.67 -25.17 9.89
CA ASN A 26 -28.45 -23.81 9.39
C ASN A 26 -27.00 -23.57 8.93
N ALA A 27 -26.01 -24.24 9.52
CA ALA A 27 -24.62 -24.18 9.06
C ALA A 27 -24.47 -24.78 7.65
N PHE A 28 -25.21 -25.85 7.33
CA PHE A 28 -25.19 -26.46 5.99
C PHE A 28 -25.95 -25.67 4.92
N LYS A 29 -26.81 -24.71 5.29
CA LYS A 29 -27.53 -23.86 4.34
C LYS A 29 -26.78 -22.57 3.96
N TYR A 30 -25.54 -22.38 4.41
CA TYR A 30 -24.73 -21.24 4.01
C TYR A 30 -24.23 -21.37 2.56
N LYS A 31 -25.05 -20.81 1.66
CA LYS A 31 -24.72 -20.06 0.43
C LYS A 31 -24.00 -20.80 -0.72
N PRO A 32 -24.75 -21.47 -1.62
CA PRO A 32 -24.25 -21.82 -2.96
C PRO A 32 -23.93 -20.61 -3.87
N ALA A 33 -24.22 -19.38 -3.42
CA ALA A 33 -23.98 -18.15 -4.19
C ALA A 33 -22.50 -17.74 -4.28
N GLU A 34 -21.62 -18.26 -3.41
CA GLU A 34 -20.18 -17.93 -3.47
C GLU A 34 -19.46 -18.67 -4.62
N HIS A 35 -20.00 -19.81 -5.06
CA HIS A 35 -19.46 -20.51 -6.23
C HIS A 35 -19.86 -19.85 -7.56
N ALA A 36 -20.94 -19.06 -7.59
CA ALA A 36 -21.30 -18.28 -8.78
C ALA A 36 -20.32 -17.11 -8.99
N ILE A 37 -19.86 -16.47 -7.90
CA ILE A 37 -18.90 -15.35 -7.97
C ILE A 37 -17.49 -15.84 -8.35
N MET A 38 -17.14 -17.09 -8.08
CA MET A 38 -15.89 -17.71 -8.56
C MET A 38 -15.91 -18.09 -10.04
N GLN A 39 -17.09 -18.26 -10.64
CA GLN A 39 -17.24 -18.60 -12.06
C GLN A 39 -17.49 -17.37 -12.94
N GLU A 40 -17.72 -16.19 -12.36
CA GLU A 40 -17.74 -14.97 -13.14
C GLU A 40 -16.33 -14.73 -13.74
N PRO A 41 -16.23 -14.60 -15.07
CA PRO A 41 -14.95 -14.39 -15.73
C PRO A 41 -14.30 -13.15 -15.15
N GLY A 42 -13.09 -13.30 -14.62
CA GLY A 42 -12.38 -12.20 -13.99
C GLY A 42 -12.26 -11.01 -14.93
N PRO A 43 -12.12 -9.77 -14.43
CA PRO A 43 -11.99 -8.57 -15.26
C PRO A 43 -10.91 -8.71 -16.36
N VAL A 44 -9.88 -9.51 -16.09
CA VAL A 44 -8.78 -9.82 -17.01
C VAL A 44 -9.24 -10.66 -18.21
N GLU A 45 -10.18 -11.59 -18.01
CA GLU A 45 -10.75 -12.41 -19.08
C GLU A 45 -11.72 -11.63 -19.96
N ILE A 46 -12.50 -10.73 -19.36
CA ILE A 46 -13.35 -9.79 -20.09
C ILE A 46 -12.48 -8.90 -20.99
N MET A 47 -11.38 -8.37 -20.45
CA MET A 47 -10.44 -7.54 -21.21
C MET A 47 -9.73 -8.33 -22.31
N LYS A 48 -9.41 -9.60 -22.09
CA LYS A 48 -8.80 -10.48 -23.09
C LYS A 48 -9.78 -10.84 -24.21
N LYS A 49 -11.06 -11.06 -23.89
CA LYS A 49 -12.12 -11.26 -24.91
C LYS A 49 -12.30 -10.02 -25.79
N ILE A 50 -12.33 -8.83 -25.18
CA ILE A 50 -12.40 -7.56 -25.94
C ILE A 50 -11.16 -7.39 -26.83
N ALA A 51 -9.97 -7.72 -26.33
CA ALA A 51 -8.74 -7.65 -27.12
C ALA A 51 -8.71 -8.64 -28.31
N LEU A 52 -9.32 -9.82 -28.18
CA LEU A 52 -9.42 -10.81 -29.25
C LEU A 52 -10.42 -10.43 -30.34
N ASP A 53 -11.50 -9.72 -29.99
CA ASP A 53 -12.53 -9.29 -30.95
C ASP A 53 -12.14 -8.02 -31.74
N THR A 54 -11.06 -7.33 -31.34
CA THR A 54 -10.60 -6.09 -32.02
C THR A 54 -9.72 -6.37 -33.24
N GLY A 55 -9.91 -7.50 -33.92
CA GLY A 55 -9.17 -7.89 -35.13
C GLY A 55 -9.39 -7.02 -36.37
N ASN A 56 -10.26 -6.00 -36.31
CA ASN A 56 -10.45 -5.03 -37.38
C ASN A 56 -9.47 -3.85 -37.25
N LYS A 57 -8.53 -3.81 -38.21
CA LYS A 57 -7.24 -3.11 -38.16
C LYS A 57 -7.25 -1.57 -38.13
N ASP A 58 -8.38 -0.88 -38.14
CA ASP A 58 -8.40 0.60 -38.29
C ASP A 58 -9.22 1.37 -37.24
N THR A 59 -9.73 0.70 -36.22
CA THR A 59 -10.54 1.40 -35.20
C THR A 59 -9.63 2.02 -34.13
N VAL A 60 -9.21 3.27 -34.36
CA VAL A 60 -8.47 4.07 -33.36
C VAL A 60 -9.28 4.11 -32.06
N SER A 61 -8.73 3.52 -30.98
CA SER A 61 -9.37 3.43 -29.66
C SER A 61 -9.93 4.79 -29.22
N PRO A 62 -11.14 4.84 -28.62
CA PRO A 62 -11.75 6.08 -28.14
C PRO A 62 -10.83 6.84 -27.15
N LEU A 63 -10.04 6.11 -26.36
CA LEU A 63 -9.04 6.71 -25.47
C LEU A 63 -7.91 7.41 -26.26
N VAL A 64 -7.46 6.82 -27.37
CA VAL A 64 -6.46 7.41 -28.26
C VAL A 64 -7.02 8.65 -28.97
N LYS A 65 -8.32 8.66 -29.32
CA LYS A 65 -8.98 9.86 -29.86
C LYS A 65 -8.99 11.00 -28.84
N GLN A 66 -9.35 10.73 -27.58
CA GLN A 66 -9.31 11.73 -26.51
C GLN A 66 -7.89 12.25 -26.25
N ALA A 67 -6.89 11.36 -26.22
CA ALA A 67 -5.49 11.75 -26.03
C ALA A 67 -4.97 12.63 -27.17
N LYS A 68 -5.33 12.32 -28.43
CA LYS A 68 -4.99 13.17 -29.58
C LYS A 68 -5.65 14.55 -29.48
N ALA A 69 -6.92 14.60 -29.08
CA ALA A 69 -7.62 15.88 -28.87
C ALA A 69 -6.98 16.70 -27.74
N PHE A 70 -6.50 16.07 -26.68
CA PHE A 70 -5.85 16.76 -25.57
C PHE A 70 -4.43 17.25 -25.92
N LYS A 71 -3.68 16.48 -26.74
CA LYS A 71 -2.37 16.90 -27.25
C LYS A 71 -2.45 18.22 -28.01
N LEU A 72 -3.48 18.39 -28.85
CA LEU A 72 -3.72 19.64 -29.58
C LEU A 72 -4.02 20.84 -28.67
N ARG A 73 -4.41 20.60 -27.41
CA ARG A 73 -4.69 21.64 -26.43
C ARG A 73 -3.47 22.04 -25.60
N ILE A 74 -2.50 21.14 -25.43
CA ILE A 74 -1.25 21.41 -24.69
C ILE A 74 -0.20 22.02 -25.64
N ASP A 75 -0.04 21.43 -26.82
CA ASP A 75 0.85 21.91 -27.87
C ASP A 75 0.01 22.31 -29.09
N PRO A 76 -0.57 23.52 -29.12
CA PRO A 76 -1.17 24.03 -30.34
C PRO A 76 -0.09 24.04 -31.44
N PRO A 77 -0.41 23.59 -32.67
CA PRO A 77 0.57 23.57 -33.75
C PRO A 77 1.15 24.96 -33.96
N GLU A 78 2.46 25.04 -34.18
CA GLU A 78 3.14 26.31 -34.42
C GLU A 78 2.44 27.06 -35.56
N PRO A 79 2.11 28.34 -35.38
CA PRO A 79 1.50 29.13 -36.45
C PRO A 79 2.41 29.09 -37.68
N PRO A 80 1.83 28.97 -38.89
CA PRO A 80 2.61 28.98 -40.12
C PRO A 80 3.51 30.22 -40.13
N LYS A 81 4.82 30.00 -40.29
CA LYS A 81 5.80 31.09 -40.29
C LYS A 81 5.41 32.08 -41.40
N PRO A 82 5.28 33.38 -41.08
CA PRO A 82 5.05 34.39 -42.11
C PRO A 82 6.20 34.34 -43.10
N ASP A 83 5.87 34.41 -44.39
CA ASP A 83 6.85 34.37 -45.47
C ASP A 83 7.96 35.41 -45.21
N PRO A 84 9.25 35.02 -45.31
CA PRO A 84 10.36 35.93 -45.10
C PRO A 84 10.40 37.00 -46.20
N GLU A 85 9.75 38.13 -45.96
CA GLU A 85 10.06 39.33 -46.72
C GLU A 85 11.45 39.83 -46.32
N GLU A 86 12.27 39.99 -47.36
CA GLU A 86 13.66 40.40 -47.35
C GLU A 86 13.90 41.65 -46.49
N ARG A 87 14.59 41.48 -45.36
CA ARG A 87 15.21 42.62 -44.66
C ARG A 87 16.71 42.41 -44.49
N THR A 88 17.40 42.93 -45.50
CA THR A 88 18.65 43.70 -45.43
C THR A 88 19.60 43.39 -44.28
N GLN A 89 20.71 42.80 -44.69
CA GLN A 89 22.06 42.92 -44.15
C GLN A 89 22.27 44.23 -43.38
N ASN A 90 22.79 44.14 -42.15
CA ASN A 90 23.99 44.84 -41.69
C ASN A 90 24.04 44.89 -40.15
N ARG A 91 24.78 43.97 -39.52
CA ARG A 91 25.46 44.27 -38.26
C ARG A 91 26.64 43.34 -38.04
N GLN A 92 27.82 43.82 -38.39
CA GLN A 92 29.09 43.31 -37.88
C GLN A 92 29.09 43.49 -36.35
N ILE A 93 29.26 42.39 -35.61
CA ILE A 93 29.51 42.42 -34.17
C ILE A 93 30.90 41.86 -33.95
N ALA A 94 31.73 42.70 -33.34
CA ALA A 94 33.14 42.48 -33.06
C ALA A 94 33.35 41.23 -32.17
N GLU A 95 34.32 40.45 -32.60
CA GLU A 95 34.88 39.28 -31.94
C GLU A 95 35.64 39.72 -30.69
N ASN A 96 35.17 39.27 -29.52
CA ASN A 96 35.81 39.53 -28.23
C ASN A 96 36.41 38.20 -27.74
N PRO A 97 37.74 38.07 -27.59
CA PRO A 97 38.36 36.80 -27.21
C PRO A 97 38.06 36.48 -25.75
N ASN A 98 37.23 35.46 -25.54
CA ASN A 98 36.87 34.92 -24.23
C ASN A 98 38.05 34.12 -23.66
N PRO A 99 38.57 34.44 -22.46
CA PRO A 99 39.66 33.68 -21.85
C PRO A 99 39.21 32.28 -21.44
N GLU A 100 40.08 31.32 -21.76
CA GLU A 100 39.95 29.88 -21.56
C GLU A 100 39.62 29.52 -20.09
N PRO A 101 38.54 28.73 -19.81
CA PRO A 101 38.23 28.30 -18.46
C PRO A 101 39.24 27.28 -17.95
N GLN A 102 39.88 27.57 -16.81
CA GLN A 102 40.78 26.62 -16.14
C GLN A 102 40.06 25.30 -15.79
N PRO A 103 40.72 24.15 -15.94
CA PRO A 103 40.13 22.84 -15.64
C PRO A 103 39.85 22.72 -14.13
N ARG A 104 38.56 22.63 -13.79
CA ARG A 104 38.08 22.38 -12.42
C ARG A 104 38.59 20.99 -11.98
N PRO A 105 39.26 20.87 -10.81
CA PRO A 105 39.76 19.59 -10.33
C PRO A 105 38.60 18.60 -10.13
N GLU A 106 38.68 17.46 -10.82
CA GLU A 106 37.67 16.42 -10.73
C GLU A 106 37.60 15.90 -9.28
N PRO A 107 36.39 15.81 -8.69
CA PRO A 107 36.24 15.29 -7.34
C PRO A 107 36.71 13.83 -7.31
N LYS A 108 37.74 13.56 -6.50
CA LYS A 108 38.25 12.22 -6.17
C LYS A 108 37.07 11.33 -5.81
N ARG A 109 36.70 10.43 -6.73
CA ARG A 109 35.66 9.41 -6.49
C ARG A 109 36.19 8.50 -5.39
N VAL A 110 35.64 8.64 -4.20
CA VAL A 110 35.94 7.75 -3.07
C VAL A 110 35.55 6.35 -3.52
N ASN A 111 36.52 5.43 -3.58
CA ASN A 111 36.28 4.03 -3.91
C ASN A 111 35.45 3.39 -2.80
N VAL A 112 34.13 3.55 -2.87
CA VAL A 112 33.18 2.87 -2.00
C VAL A 112 33.34 1.39 -2.27
N THR A 113 33.82 0.66 -1.26
CA THR A 113 34.04 -0.78 -1.31
C THR A 113 32.72 -1.43 -1.74
N ARG A 114 32.67 -1.90 -2.99
CA ARG A 114 31.44 -2.41 -3.60
C ARG A 114 31.13 -3.77 -2.97
N ALA A 115 30.19 -3.79 -2.04
CA ALA A 115 29.51 -5.02 -1.66
C ALA A 115 28.86 -5.61 -2.93
N ASN A 116 29.20 -6.86 -3.26
CA ASN A 116 28.74 -7.55 -4.48
C ASN A 116 27.27 -8.05 -4.38
N PHE A 117 26.42 -7.40 -3.59
CA PHE A 117 25.02 -7.77 -3.46
C PHE A 117 24.13 -6.60 -3.83
N LYS A 118 23.01 -6.90 -4.49
CA LYS A 118 22.09 -5.91 -5.05
C LYS A 118 20.86 -5.81 -4.17
N LEU A 119 20.49 -4.60 -3.76
CA LEU A 119 19.20 -4.38 -3.10
C LEU A 119 18.10 -4.48 -4.15
N VAL A 120 17.13 -5.36 -3.98
CA VAL A 120 15.99 -5.52 -4.91
C VAL A 120 14.81 -4.68 -4.49
N GLY A 121 14.58 -4.57 -3.18
CA GLY A 121 13.52 -3.75 -2.62
C GLY A 121 13.51 -3.73 -1.10
N THR A 122 12.67 -2.86 -0.56
CA THR A 122 12.58 -2.54 0.86
C THR A 122 11.11 -2.40 1.25
N CYS A 123 10.77 -2.86 2.45
CA CYS A 123 9.47 -2.68 3.07
C CYS A 123 9.71 -2.07 4.45
N ARG A 124 9.40 -0.78 4.58
CA ARG A 124 9.66 0.00 5.79
C ARG A 124 8.40 0.10 6.64
N TYR A 125 8.53 -0.22 7.93
CA TYR A 125 7.49 0.05 8.92
C TYR A 125 7.89 1.27 9.76
N ILE A 126 7.15 2.37 9.61
CA ILE A 126 7.43 3.65 10.28
C ILE A 126 7.36 3.52 11.81
N ASP A 127 6.42 2.73 12.31
CA ASP A 127 6.17 2.58 13.74
C ASP A 127 7.06 1.53 14.39
N GLN A 128 7.51 0.54 13.62
CA GLN A 128 8.23 -0.63 14.13
C GLN A 128 9.41 -0.96 13.21
N PRO A 129 10.53 -0.21 13.29
CA PRO A 129 11.66 -0.39 12.38
C PRO A 129 12.25 -1.81 12.44
N GLN A 130 12.13 -2.50 13.57
CA GLN A 130 12.53 -3.91 13.73
C GLN A 130 11.76 -4.89 12.85
N LYS A 131 10.56 -4.53 12.37
CA LYS A 131 9.78 -5.33 11.41
C LYS A 131 10.08 -5.00 9.96
N SER A 132 10.91 -3.99 9.70
CA SER A 132 11.29 -3.63 8.34
C SER A 132 12.09 -4.76 7.69
N LEU A 133 11.84 -4.95 6.40
CA LEU A 133 12.40 -6.03 5.61
C LEU A 133 13.09 -5.45 4.39
N ALA A 134 14.23 -6.01 4.03
CA ALA A 134 14.89 -5.74 2.76
C ALA A 134 15.05 -7.04 1.97
N LEU A 135 14.87 -6.98 0.66
CA LEU A 135 15.12 -8.10 -0.25
C LEU A 135 16.49 -7.87 -0.90
N ILE A 136 17.47 -8.68 -0.53
CA ILE A 136 18.83 -8.59 -1.04
C ILE A 136 19.10 -9.79 -1.95
N ASP A 137 19.59 -9.51 -3.16
CA ASP A 137 20.05 -10.51 -4.10
C ASP A 137 21.54 -10.80 -3.88
N LEU A 138 21.82 -12.02 -3.45
CA LEU A 138 23.15 -12.55 -3.17
C LEU A 138 23.57 -13.42 -4.37
N PRO A 139 24.75 -13.20 -4.96
CA PRO A 139 25.15 -13.91 -6.18
C PRO A 139 25.29 -15.43 -6.03
N ALA A 140 25.30 -15.95 -4.80
CA ALA A 140 25.42 -17.38 -4.50
C ALA A 140 24.17 -17.99 -3.84
N GLU A 141 23.41 -17.20 -3.07
CA GLU A 141 22.25 -17.68 -2.29
C GLU A 141 20.91 -17.29 -2.96
N GLY A 142 20.95 -16.45 -4.00
CA GLY A 142 19.77 -15.86 -4.62
C GLY A 142 19.16 -14.74 -3.76
N GLN A 143 17.86 -14.53 -3.91
CA GLN A 143 17.13 -13.47 -3.22
C GLN A 143 16.75 -13.89 -1.80
N LYS A 144 17.13 -13.08 -0.82
CA LYS A 144 16.86 -13.33 0.61
C LYS A 144 16.23 -12.13 1.28
N TRP A 145 15.16 -12.38 2.03
CA TRP A 145 14.56 -11.39 2.92
C TRP A 145 15.37 -11.30 4.20
N VAL A 146 15.74 -10.08 4.56
CA VAL A 146 16.62 -9.79 5.69
C VAL A 146 16.05 -8.66 6.55
N ARG A 147 16.25 -8.77 7.86
CA ARG A 147 15.77 -7.79 8.87
C ARG A 147 16.89 -6.93 9.43
N LEU A 148 16.50 -5.88 10.14
CA LEU A 148 17.43 -5.04 10.90
C LEU A 148 18.18 -5.86 11.94
N GLY A 149 19.51 -5.73 11.97
CA GLY A 149 20.43 -6.47 12.84
C GLY A 149 20.85 -7.84 12.31
N GLU A 150 20.27 -8.33 11.21
CA GLU A 150 20.72 -9.58 10.61
C GLU A 150 22.04 -9.40 9.85
N THR A 151 22.86 -10.45 9.89
CA THR A 151 24.16 -10.47 9.21
C THR A 151 24.01 -11.07 7.82
N VAL A 152 24.38 -10.29 6.81
CA VAL A 152 24.47 -10.71 5.41
C VAL A 152 25.95 -10.82 5.05
N ARG A 153 26.46 -12.04 5.05
CA ARG A 153 27.89 -12.38 4.97
C ARG A 153 28.71 -11.77 6.12
N HIS A 154 29.32 -10.61 5.88
CA HIS A 154 30.16 -9.87 6.85
C HIS A 154 29.60 -8.47 7.16
N HIS A 155 28.41 -8.17 6.66
CA HIS A 155 27.74 -6.89 6.87
C HIS A 155 26.54 -7.10 7.78
N VAL A 156 26.40 -6.24 8.79
CA VAL A 156 25.21 -6.21 9.65
C VAL A 156 24.28 -5.12 9.13
N ILE A 157 23.00 -5.42 8.98
CA ILE A 157 22.02 -4.42 8.53
C ILE A 157 21.75 -3.47 9.69
N ALA A 158 22.24 -2.24 9.61
CA ALA A 158 22.07 -1.24 10.64
C ALA A 158 20.70 -0.55 10.53
N GLU A 159 20.29 -0.14 9.32
CA GLU A 159 19.07 0.62 9.08
C GLU A 159 18.44 0.24 7.73
N ILE A 160 17.10 0.24 7.67
CA ILE A 160 16.32 -0.01 6.44
C ILE A 160 15.44 1.22 6.18
N GLY A 161 15.73 1.93 5.09
CA GLY A 161 14.97 3.07 4.58
C GLY A 161 14.04 2.69 3.43
N ASP A 162 13.36 3.69 2.84
CA ASP A 162 12.35 3.47 1.80
C ASP A 162 12.95 2.93 0.49
N ASP A 163 14.19 3.33 0.15
CA ASP A 163 14.92 2.84 -1.04
C ASP A 163 16.42 2.59 -0.76
N MET A 164 16.82 2.58 0.52
CA MET A 164 18.21 2.39 0.90
C MET A 164 18.34 1.49 2.12
N VAL A 165 19.43 0.74 2.19
CA VAL A 165 19.82 -0.06 3.35
C VAL A 165 21.21 0.37 3.78
N VAL A 166 21.37 0.68 5.07
CA VAL A 166 22.67 1.00 5.66
C VAL A 166 23.26 -0.28 6.23
N LEU A 167 24.44 -0.64 5.72
CA LEU A 167 25.20 -1.82 6.12
C LEU A 167 26.34 -1.36 7.02
N ASP A 168 26.57 -2.05 8.13
CA ASP A 168 27.73 -1.82 8.99
C ASP A 168 28.72 -2.99 8.84
N GLN A 169 29.94 -2.67 8.45
CA GLN A 169 31.06 -3.60 8.43
C GLN A 169 32.15 -3.08 9.39
N ASN A 170 32.21 -3.65 10.59
CA ASN A 170 33.22 -3.33 11.60
C ASN A 170 33.30 -1.82 11.94
N GLY A 171 32.15 -1.13 12.01
CA GLY A 171 32.05 0.30 12.30
C GLY A 171 32.10 1.20 11.06
N ARG A 172 32.26 0.64 9.86
CA ARG A 172 32.16 1.37 8.60
C ARG A 172 30.77 1.19 8.02
N LYS A 173 30.03 2.29 7.94
CA LYS A 173 28.69 2.32 7.33
C LYS A 173 28.80 2.49 5.82
N SER A 174 28.12 1.64 5.06
CA SER A 174 27.96 1.77 3.61
C SER A 174 26.48 1.78 3.25
N ASN A 175 26.10 2.63 2.30
CA ASN A 175 24.71 2.77 1.86
C ASN A 175 24.53 1.95 0.58
N LEU A 176 23.51 1.09 0.57
CA LEU A 176 23.09 0.33 -0.59
C LEU A 176 21.74 0.85 -1.06
N TYR A 177 21.65 1.27 -2.32
CA TYR A 177 20.42 1.81 -2.90
C TYR A 177 19.71 0.75 -3.73
N ALA A 178 18.38 0.73 -3.64
CA ALA A 178 17.57 -0.07 -4.53
C ALA A 178 17.73 0.53 -5.94
N PRO A 179 17.82 -0.29 -7.00
CA PRO A 179 17.77 0.24 -8.35
C PRO A 179 16.46 1.00 -8.46
N GLU A 180 16.52 2.23 -8.95
CA GLU A 180 15.32 2.96 -9.32
C GLU A 180 14.54 2.02 -10.22
N LYS A 181 13.35 1.61 -9.77
CA LYS A 181 12.44 0.91 -10.65
C LYS A 181 12.19 1.93 -11.74
N ASN A 182 12.73 1.70 -12.93
CA ASN A 182 12.29 2.36 -14.13
C ASN A 182 10.81 2.00 -14.21
N SER A 183 9.97 2.85 -13.62
CA SER A 183 8.54 2.75 -13.74
C SER A 183 8.29 3.08 -15.19
N VAL A 184 8.39 2.06 -16.04
CA VAL A 184 7.83 2.08 -17.37
C VAL A 184 6.37 2.33 -17.09
N SER A 185 6.01 3.61 -17.16
CA SER A 185 4.65 4.04 -16.92
C SER A 185 3.85 3.22 -17.91
N LEU A 186 3.03 2.28 -17.42
CA LEU A 186 2.19 1.43 -18.27
C LEU A 186 1.19 2.27 -19.10
N LEU A 187 1.20 3.58 -18.88
CA LEU A 187 0.46 4.65 -19.55
C LEU A 187 1.27 5.37 -20.65
N LYS A 188 2.51 4.96 -20.95
CA LYS A 188 3.34 5.59 -21.99
C LYS A 188 3.62 4.56 -23.09
N ASN A 189 3.11 4.87 -24.28
CA ASN A 189 3.12 4.06 -25.50
C ASN A 189 4.40 3.24 -25.72
N PRO A 190 4.32 2.03 -26.30
CA PRO A 190 5.49 1.23 -26.62
C PRO A 190 6.38 1.96 -27.63
N PRO A 191 7.71 1.99 -27.45
CA PRO A 191 8.60 2.18 -28.58
C PRO A 191 8.46 0.97 -29.51
N ALA A 192 8.30 1.24 -30.81
CA ALA A 192 8.57 0.25 -31.83
C ALA A 192 10.01 -0.25 -31.63
N ASP A 193 10.19 -1.56 -31.78
CA ASP A 193 11.50 -2.22 -31.88
C ASP A 193 12.28 -2.43 -30.57
N SER A 194 11.79 -3.34 -29.73
CA SER A 194 12.69 -4.22 -28.97
C SER A 194 12.08 -5.61 -28.77
N THR A 195 12.24 -6.44 -29.79
CA THR A 195 12.04 -7.88 -29.76
C THR A 195 13.03 -8.50 -28.78
N THR A 196 12.57 -8.82 -27.56
CA THR A 196 13.24 -9.81 -26.71
C THR A 196 12.21 -10.82 -26.25
N THR A 197 12.13 -11.91 -27.00
CA THR A 197 11.24 -13.04 -26.77
C THR A 197 11.78 -13.86 -25.59
N SER A 198 11.20 -13.66 -24.40
CA SER A 198 11.37 -14.60 -23.29
C SER A 198 10.19 -15.58 -23.29
N THR A 199 10.33 -16.65 -24.06
CA THR A 199 9.41 -17.79 -24.03
C THR A 199 9.52 -18.49 -22.68
N VAL A 200 8.59 -18.24 -21.76
CA VAL A 200 8.42 -19.06 -20.55
C VAL A 200 7.43 -20.17 -20.88
N THR A 201 7.97 -21.30 -21.35
CA THR A 201 7.24 -22.56 -21.48
C THR A 201 7.06 -23.14 -20.07
N ALA A 202 5.88 -22.92 -19.46
CA ALA A 202 5.51 -23.55 -18.21
C ALA A 202 5.18 -25.03 -18.46
N LYS A 203 6.17 -25.90 -18.27
CA LYS A 203 5.98 -27.36 -18.22
C LYS A 203 5.53 -27.72 -16.80
N ALA A 204 4.27 -28.11 -16.67
CA ALA A 204 3.71 -28.67 -15.45
C ALA A 204 4.46 -29.97 -15.09
N ALA A 205 5.11 -29.97 -13.93
CA ALA A 205 5.67 -31.17 -13.31
C ALA A 205 4.94 -31.40 -11.98
N ASN A 206 4.24 -32.52 -11.96
CA ASN A 206 3.63 -33.20 -10.84
C ASN A 206 4.64 -33.36 -9.68
N ILE A 207 4.33 -32.84 -8.48
CA ILE A 207 5.14 -33.07 -7.28
C ILE A 207 4.36 -33.97 -6.33
N GLU A 208 4.79 -35.21 -6.32
CA GLU A 208 4.43 -36.29 -5.42
C GLU A 208 5.11 -36.07 -4.06
N HIS A 209 4.35 -36.23 -2.98
CA HIS A 209 4.81 -36.05 -1.61
C HIS A 209 5.80 -37.14 -1.20
N LYS A 210 7.03 -36.75 -0.81
CA LYS A 210 7.94 -37.63 -0.06
C LYS A 210 8.40 -36.94 1.23
N ALA A 211 8.00 -37.53 2.34
CA ALA A 211 8.39 -37.17 3.70
C ALA A 211 9.90 -37.36 3.93
N VAL A 212 10.53 -36.42 4.63
CA VAL A 212 11.89 -36.56 5.19
C VAL A 212 11.93 -35.90 6.59
N PRO A 213 12.65 -36.47 7.57
CA PRO A 213 12.39 -36.25 8.99
C PRO A 213 13.27 -35.19 9.66
N ASN A 214 12.71 -34.66 10.74
CA ASN A 214 13.32 -34.20 12.00
C ASN A 214 14.87 -34.23 12.09
N GLN A 215 15.51 -33.05 12.17
CA GLN A 215 16.88 -32.91 12.69
C GLN A 215 17.08 -31.60 13.50
N THR A 216 17.06 -31.80 14.81
CA THR A 216 18.02 -31.37 15.84
C THR A 216 18.73 -30.02 15.71
N ARG A 217 18.31 -29.15 16.63
CA ARG A 217 18.93 -27.94 17.19
C ARG A 217 20.41 -28.14 17.61
N PRO A 218 21.26 -27.13 17.44
CA PRO A 218 22.31 -26.85 18.42
C PRO A 218 22.09 -25.50 19.10
N SER A 219 22.06 -25.54 20.43
CA SER A 219 22.26 -24.39 21.32
C SER A 219 23.73 -23.97 21.28
N THR A 220 24.01 -22.71 21.01
CA THR A 220 25.34 -22.13 21.24
C THR A 220 25.27 -21.05 22.30
N GLN A 221 26.22 -21.16 23.22
CA GLN A 221 26.32 -20.56 24.53
C GLN A 221 26.54 -19.05 24.50
N ALA A 222 26.13 -18.48 25.63
CA ALA A 222 26.46 -17.16 26.13
C ALA A 222 27.93 -16.77 25.89
N ASN A 223 28.14 -15.56 25.38
CA ASN A 223 29.38 -14.84 25.59
C ASN A 223 29.05 -13.45 26.13
N ALA A 224 29.14 -13.34 27.45
CA ALA A 224 29.09 -12.08 28.17
C ALA A 224 30.49 -11.46 28.13
N ASN A 225 30.67 -10.40 27.35
CA ASN A 225 31.82 -9.52 27.57
C ASN A 225 31.53 -8.06 27.22
N ARG A 226 31.39 -7.28 28.30
CA ARG A 226 31.81 -5.88 28.51
C ARG A 226 31.90 -4.99 27.26
N SER A 227 30.96 -4.05 27.14
CA SER A 227 31.29 -2.72 26.63
C SER A 227 30.63 -1.64 27.47
N ARG A 228 31.49 -0.75 27.98
CA ARG A 228 31.19 0.38 28.85
C ARG A 228 30.46 1.46 28.05
N GLY A 229 29.38 1.98 28.63
CA GLY A 229 28.94 3.38 28.56
C GLY A 229 28.98 4.08 27.21
N ARG A 230 27.97 3.84 26.37
CA ARG A 230 27.50 4.85 25.40
C ARG A 230 26.06 5.22 25.76
N LYS A 231 25.87 6.49 26.15
CA LYS A 231 24.54 7.08 26.35
C LYS A 231 23.72 6.90 25.06
N PRO A 232 22.47 6.41 25.12
CA PRO A 232 21.65 6.25 23.92
C PRO A 232 21.40 7.63 23.27
N PRO A 233 21.37 7.71 21.94
CA PRO A 233 20.99 8.94 21.25
C PRO A 233 19.56 9.31 21.66
N VAL A 234 19.38 10.56 22.06
CA VAL A 234 18.09 11.16 22.39
C VAL A 234 17.19 10.99 21.17
N SER A 235 16.22 10.09 21.28
CA SER A 235 15.19 9.82 20.28
C SER A 235 14.48 11.13 19.94
N ALA A 236 14.63 11.58 18.70
CA ALA A 236 13.91 12.73 18.18
C ALA A 236 12.41 12.48 18.37
N ARG A 237 11.78 13.24 19.28
CA ARG A 237 10.34 13.23 19.52
C ARG A 237 9.64 13.42 18.17
N LYS A 238 9.11 12.33 17.60
CA LYS A 238 8.17 12.39 16.48
C LYS A 238 7.05 13.34 16.91
N ALA A 239 6.81 14.38 16.09
CA ALA A 239 5.75 15.33 16.34
C ALA A 239 4.42 14.56 16.56
N PRO A 240 3.63 14.91 17.59
CA PRO A 240 2.37 14.24 17.85
C PRO A 240 1.47 14.39 16.62
N VAL A 241 1.10 13.26 16.02
CA VAL A 241 0.06 13.22 14.97
C VAL A 241 -1.19 13.82 15.58
N LYS A 242 -1.65 14.97 15.07
CA LYS A 242 -2.88 15.63 15.53
C LYS A 242 -4.02 14.63 15.33
N ARG A 243 -4.50 14.05 16.43
CA ARG A 243 -5.71 13.23 16.43
C ARG A 243 -6.88 14.14 16.08
N GLN A 244 -7.55 13.87 14.97
CA GLN A 244 -8.76 14.61 14.58
C GLN A 244 -9.79 14.50 15.70
N THR A 245 -10.37 15.64 16.05
CA THR A 245 -11.41 15.65 17.09
C THR A 245 -12.69 14.98 16.56
N PRO A 246 -13.51 14.35 17.42
CA PRO A 246 -14.78 13.76 16.99
C PRO A 246 -15.70 14.73 16.24
N GLN A 247 -15.68 16.01 16.64
CA GLN A 247 -16.42 17.08 15.96
C GLN A 247 -15.91 17.34 14.54
N GLU A 248 -14.59 17.36 14.34
CA GLU A 248 -13.98 17.53 13.01
C GLU A 248 -14.33 16.35 12.10
N ARG A 249 -14.32 15.12 12.64
CA ARG A 249 -14.74 13.93 11.91
C ARG A 249 -16.21 13.98 11.49
N LYS A 250 -17.11 14.49 12.35
CA LYS A 250 -18.53 14.69 12.01
C LYS A 250 -18.69 15.69 10.85
N LYS A 251 -17.96 16.81 10.88
CA LYS A 251 -17.96 17.80 9.79
C LYS A 251 -17.44 17.21 8.47
N MET A 252 -16.40 16.38 8.52
CA MET A 252 -15.89 15.69 7.33
C MET A 252 -16.92 14.72 6.75
N LEU A 253 -17.62 13.95 7.59
CA LEU A 253 -18.69 13.04 7.14
C LEU A 253 -19.86 13.80 6.51
N ASP A 254 -20.30 14.90 7.13
CA ASP A 254 -21.37 15.74 6.59
C ASP A 254 -20.97 16.35 5.23
N SER A 255 -19.71 16.80 5.09
CA SER A 255 -19.17 17.29 3.82
C SER A 255 -19.12 16.21 2.74
N ASN A 256 -18.67 14.99 3.08
CA ASN A 256 -18.61 13.87 2.13
C ASN A 256 -20.00 13.43 1.66
N ILE A 257 -20.98 13.39 2.57
CA ILE A 257 -22.37 13.06 2.22
C ILE A 257 -22.94 14.11 1.25
N ALA A 258 -22.70 15.41 1.51
CA ALA A 258 -23.16 16.49 0.64
C ALA A 258 -22.53 16.42 -0.77
N ASP A 259 -21.22 16.14 -0.86
CA ASP A 259 -20.52 16.03 -2.13
C ASP A 259 -21.01 14.83 -2.96
N ILE A 260 -21.21 13.67 -2.33
CA ILE A 260 -21.78 12.48 -2.99
C ILE A 260 -23.21 12.77 -3.51
N GLN A 261 -24.04 13.46 -2.72
CA GLN A 261 -25.37 13.88 -3.18
C GLN A 261 -25.28 14.85 -4.38
N GLN A 262 -24.26 15.70 -4.44
CA GLN A 262 -24.05 16.59 -5.58
C GLN A 262 -23.61 15.80 -6.83
N VAL A 263 -22.74 14.81 -6.67
CA VAL A 263 -22.31 13.92 -7.78
C VAL A 263 -23.51 13.15 -8.33
N MET A 264 -24.38 12.60 -7.47
CA MET A 264 -25.62 11.93 -7.90
C MET A 264 -26.55 12.84 -8.72
N LYS A 265 -26.62 14.12 -8.36
CA LYS A 265 -27.42 15.10 -9.12
C LYS A 265 -26.81 15.43 -10.48
N ARG A 266 -25.47 15.35 -10.61
CA ARG A 266 -24.74 15.64 -11.86
C ARG A 266 -24.68 14.45 -12.82
N SER A 267 -24.63 13.22 -12.31
CA SER A 267 -24.48 12.01 -13.13
C SER A 267 -25.74 11.62 -13.92
N SER A 268 -26.88 12.28 -13.67
CA SER A 268 -28.13 12.07 -14.42
C SER A 268 -28.02 12.37 -15.92
N ASN A 269 -27.03 13.17 -16.34
CA ASN A 269 -26.87 13.66 -17.71
C ASN A 269 -25.92 12.84 -18.60
N VAL A 270 -25.35 11.74 -18.11
CA VAL A 270 -24.46 10.88 -18.92
C VAL A 270 -25.28 9.75 -19.54
N ASP A 271 -24.98 9.41 -20.80
CA ASP A 271 -25.63 8.38 -21.64
C ASP A 271 -25.42 6.93 -21.13
N ALA A 272 -25.60 6.71 -19.82
CA ALA A 272 -25.58 5.39 -19.21
C ALA A 272 -26.88 4.63 -19.52
N THR A 273 -26.75 3.33 -19.77
CA THR A 273 -27.91 2.45 -19.97
C THR A 273 -28.80 2.42 -18.71
N PRO A 274 -30.11 2.21 -18.83
CA PRO A 274 -31.02 2.22 -17.69
C PRO A 274 -30.66 1.19 -16.60
N GLU A 275 -30.05 0.06 -17.00
CA GLU A 275 -29.57 -0.97 -16.07
C GLU A 275 -28.36 -0.50 -15.27
N GLN A 276 -27.39 0.14 -15.91
CA GLN A 276 -26.23 0.72 -15.24
C GLN A 276 -26.66 1.81 -14.25
N LYS A 277 -27.59 2.68 -14.64
CA LYS A 277 -28.15 3.71 -13.74
C LYS A 277 -28.77 3.09 -12.48
N LYS A 278 -29.45 1.95 -12.60
CA LYS A 278 -30.03 1.25 -11.45
C LYS A 278 -28.95 0.67 -10.53
N GLN A 279 -27.91 0.06 -11.08
CA GLN A 279 -26.79 -0.49 -10.30
C GLN A 279 -26.01 0.62 -9.60
N GLU A 280 -25.71 1.71 -10.30
CA GLU A 280 -25.06 2.87 -9.71
C GLU A 280 -25.91 3.46 -8.59
N MET A 281 -27.22 3.65 -8.80
CA MET A 281 -28.11 4.16 -7.75
C MET A 281 -28.15 3.25 -6.51
N GLN A 282 -28.11 1.93 -6.71
CA GLN A 282 -28.01 0.97 -5.61
C GLN A 282 -26.66 1.09 -4.88
N ALA A 283 -25.55 1.17 -5.61
CA ALA A 283 -24.22 1.37 -5.02
C ALA A 283 -24.16 2.68 -4.21
N TRP A 284 -24.66 3.78 -4.76
CA TRP A 284 -24.72 5.08 -4.09
C TRP A 284 -25.59 5.05 -2.83
N SER A 285 -26.77 4.41 -2.89
CA SER A 285 -27.63 4.28 -1.71
C SER A 285 -26.98 3.45 -0.60
N SER A 286 -26.25 2.38 -0.94
CA SER A 286 -25.52 1.57 0.03
C SER A 286 -24.38 2.36 0.71
N LEU A 287 -23.66 3.20 -0.05
CA LEU A 287 -22.59 4.05 0.46
C LEU A 287 -23.14 5.13 1.40
N LEU A 288 -24.25 5.77 1.02
CA LEU A 288 -24.91 6.76 1.88
C LEU A 288 -25.37 6.14 3.20
N LYS A 289 -25.94 4.93 3.16
CA LYS A 289 -26.35 4.20 4.36
C LYS A 289 -25.16 3.89 5.28
N LEU A 290 -24.01 3.51 4.72
CA LEU A 290 -22.79 3.24 5.48
C LEU A 290 -22.24 4.52 6.14
N LEU A 291 -22.22 5.64 5.41
CA LEU A 291 -21.78 6.94 5.94
C LEU A 291 -22.71 7.47 7.04
N GLU A 292 -24.01 7.27 6.91
CA GLU A 292 -24.98 7.61 7.96
C GLU A 292 -24.79 6.75 9.21
N GLU A 293 -24.47 5.46 9.06
CA GLU A 293 -24.16 4.58 10.19
C GLU A 293 -22.88 5.04 10.91
N ASP A 294 -21.82 5.35 10.16
CA ASP A 294 -20.57 5.86 10.72
C ASP A 294 -20.78 7.21 11.43
N ARG A 295 -21.62 8.09 10.87
CA ARG A 295 -22.02 9.35 11.52
C ARG A 295 -22.68 9.09 12.87
N LYS A 296 -23.62 8.13 12.95
CA LYS A 296 -24.28 7.74 14.21
C LYS A 296 -23.29 7.15 15.22
N ARG A 297 -22.28 6.41 14.76
CA ARG A 297 -21.22 5.85 15.65
C ARG A 297 -20.37 6.96 16.25
N VAL A 298 -19.96 7.95 15.46
CA VAL A 298 -19.19 9.11 15.93
C VAL A 298 -20.01 9.95 16.93
N GLU A 299 -21.31 10.11 16.67
CA GLU A 299 -22.22 10.81 17.58
C GLU A 299 -22.36 10.11 18.93
N LYS A 300 -22.53 8.77 18.93
CA LYS A 300 -22.52 7.97 20.17
C LYS A 300 -21.21 8.07 20.93
N GLN A 301 -20.06 8.05 20.24
CA GLN A 301 -18.75 8.24 20.87
C GLN A 301 -18.60 9.62 21.53
N THR A 302 -19.18 10.64 20.90
CA THR A 302 -19.15 12.01 21.44
C THR A 302 -19.98 12.10 22.72
N GLN A 303 -21.21 11.55 22.71
CA GLN A 303 -22.07 11.52 23.90
C GLN A 303 -21.46 10.75 25.08
N GLN A 304 -20.77 9.64 24.80
CA GLN A 304 -20.08 8.88 25.84
C GLN A 304 -18.91 9.66 26.45
N SER A 305 -18.15 10.38 25.61
CA SER A 305 -17.02 11.20 26.07
C SER A 305 -17.45 12.40 26.92
N ASP A 306 -18.65 12.94 26.67
CA ASP A 306 -19.20 14.04 27.45
C ASP A 306 -19.77 13.55 28.80
N ASN A 307 -20.41 12.37 28.84
CA ASN A 307 -20.86 11.75 30.10
C ASN A 307 -19.69 11.39 31.04
N ASP A 308 -18.56 10.92 30.50
CA ASP A 308 -17.39 10.55 31.32
C ASP A 308 -16.69 11.77 31.94
N LYS A 309 -16.96 12.99 31.45
CA LYS A 309 -16.42 14.24 32.01
C LYS A 309 -17.23 14.81 33.16
N GLU A 310 -18.47 14.36 33.34
CA GLU A 310 -19.38 14.90 34.36
C GLU A 310 -19.41 14.07 35.65
N GLN A 311 -18.61 13.00 35.73
CA GLN A 311 -18.45 12.27 36.97
C GLN A 311 -17.58 13.12 37.93
N PRO A 312 -18.16 13.66 39.03
CA PRO A 312 -17.43 14.53 39.94
C PRO A 312 -16.24 13.77 40.51
N GLU A 313 -15.06 14.38 40.42
CA GLU A 313 -13.85 13.89 41.10
C GLU A 313 -14.23 13.41 42.51
N PRO A 314 -13.96 12.14 42.85
CA PRO A 314 -14.19 11.70 44.21
C PRO A 314 -13.30 12.55 45.10
N LYS A 315 -13.93 13.48 45.84
CA LYS A 315 -13.28 14.27 46.88
C LYS A 315 -12.47 13.30 47.71
N GLN A 316 -11.15 13.37 47.57
CA GLN A 316 -10.23 12.60 48.38
C GLN A 316 -10.56 12.96 49.82
N ALA A 317 -11.10 11.98 50.54
CA ALA A 317 -11.31 12.07 51.96
C ALA A 317 -9.92 12.22 52.58
N GLU A 318 -9.63 13.45 52.97
CA GLU A 318 -8.52 13.86 53.81
C GLU A 318 -8.64 13.06 55.11
N SER A 319 -7.91 11.94 55.18
CA SER A 319 -7.73 11.17 56.40
C SER A 319 -6.79 11.96 57.29
N GLU A 320 -7.36 12.81 58.15
CA GLU A 320 -6.69 13.36 59.32
C GLU A 320 -6.24 12.20 60.21
N ASP A 321 -4.95 11.91 60.14
CA ASP A 321 -4.23 11.04 61.06
C ASP A 321 -4.25 11.69 62.46
N LYS A 322 -4.90 11.00 63.39
CA LYS A 322 -4.79 11.25 64.82
C LYS A 322 -3.52 10.57 65.33
N ASP A 323 -2.46 11.35 65.50
CA ASP A 323 -1.34 10.93 66.36
C ASP A 323 -1.67 11.22 67.83
N ASN A 324 -1.41 10.19 68.64
CA ASN A 324 -1.64 10.05 70.07
C ASN A 324 -0.33 9.62 70.72
#